data_AF-A0A815X3A9-F1
#
_entry.id   AF-A0A815X3A9-F1
#
_cell.length_a   1.000
_cell.length_b   1.000
_cell.length_c   1.000
_cell.angle_alpha   90.00
_cell.angle_beta   90.00
_cell.angle_gamma   90.00
#
_symmetry.space_group_name_H-M   'P 1'
#
loop_
_entity.id
_entity.type
_entity.pdbx_description
1 polymer ?
#
loop_
_entity_poly.entity_id
_entity_poly.type
_entity_poly.pdbx_seq_one_letter_code
_entity_poly.pdbx_strand_id
1 'polypeptide(L)'
;TRHDVVQTIEPESGPWGEFTDIMYCAAGTWAIGFRQRVEQPCGNDCDDTALNSLELLCAKKDGTSVKSITPHAGYWGDWSNIVRCPGNNNFLRGVSFKIESPQGSGDDTAANDCQFSCSQSSNILASNGGR
;
A
#
# COMPACT_ATOMS: atom_id res chain seq x y z
N THR A 1 -18.20 9.73 -13.86
CA THR A 1 -17.72 10.41 -12.64
C THR A 1 -18.01 9.54 -11.43
N ARG A 2 -17.03 9.32 -10.55
CA ARG A 2 -17.20 8.54 -9.31
C ARG A 2 -17.77 9.45 -8.22
N HIS A 3 -18.97 9.16 -7.74
CA HIS A 3 -19.65 9.95 -6.69
C HIS A 3 -19.34 9.46 -5.27
N ASP A 4 -18.62 8.34 -5.16
CA ASP A 4 -18.19 7.66 -3.94
C ASP A 4 -16.73 7.94 -3.58
N VAL A 5 -16.02 8.76 -4.38
CA VAL A 5 -14.72 9.30 -4.03
C VAL A 5 -14.93 10.56 -3.21
N VAL A 6 -14.56 10.50 -1.93
CA VAL A 6 -14.77 11.61 -0.97
C VAL A 6 -13.52 12.47 -0.85
N GLN A 7 -12.34 11.88 -1.04
CA GLN A 7 -11.05 12.54 -0.92
C GLN A 7 -9.96 11.72 -1.62
N THR A 8 -8.98 12.41 -2.21
CA THR A 8 -7.68 11.84 -2.59
C THR A 8 -6.66 12.26 -1.55
N ILE A 9 -5.83 11.31 -1.09
CA ILE A 9 -4.73 11.57 -0.16
C ILE A 9 -3.44 11.27 -0.91
N GLU A 10 -2.60 12.29 -1.05
CA GLU A 10 -1.31 12.21 -1.74
C GLU A 10 -0.21 12.51 -0.71
N PRO A 11 0.46 11.48 -0.17
CA PRO A 11 1.66 11.68 0.62
C PRO A 11 2.83 12.12 -0.28
N GLU A 12 3.93 12.52 0.34
CA GLU A 12 5.14 12.96 -0.38
C GLU A 12 5.59 11.89 -1.40
N SER A 13 5.88 12.34 -2.62
CA SER A 13 6.35 11.50 -3.72
C SER A 13 7.85 11.67 -3.96
N GLY A 14 8.52 10.60 -4.36
CA GLY A 14 9.91 10.65 -4.80
C GLY A 14 10.09 11.43 -6.12
N PRO A 15 11.34 11.81 -6.48
CA PRO A 15 11.63 12.60 -7.67
C PRO A 15 11.63 11.80 -8.99
N TRP A 16 11.43 10.48 -8.94
CA TRP A 16 11.57 9.57 -10.08
C TRP A 16 10.32 8.70 -10.28
N GLY A 17 10.13 8.21 -11.51
CA GLY A 17 9.03 7.34 -11.91
C GLY A 17 7.86 8.09 -12.56
N GLU A 18 6.92 7.33 -13.10
CA GLU A 18 5.69 7.84 -13.71
C GLU A 18 4.47 7.28 -12.98
N PHE A 19 3.46 8.10 -12.76
CA PHE A 19 2.21 7.64 -12.17
C PHE A 19 1.47 6.72 -13.12
N THR A 20 0.96 5.61 -12.59
CA THR A 20 -0.01 4.77 -13.30
C THR A 20 -1.42 5.37 -13.22
N ASP A 21 -2.33 4.92 -14.08
CA ASP A 21 -3.74 5.27 -13.97
C ASP A 21 -4.31 4.87 -12.59
N ILE A 22 -5.09 5.77 -11.98
CA ILE A 22 -5.69 5.52 -10.67
C ILE A 22 -6.65 4.32 -10.76
N MET A 23 -6.38 3.29 -9.95
CA MET A 23 -7.25 2.13 -9.81
C MET A 23 -8.16 2.27 -8.60
N TYR A 24 -9.44 1.99 -8.78
CA TYR A 24 -10.44 2.05 -7.71
C TYR A 24 -11.07 0.69 -7.45
N CYS A 25 -11.47 0.43 -6.21
CA CYS A 25 -12.43 -0.62 -5.91
C CYS A 25 -13.71 -0.41 -6.76
N ALA A 26 -14.39 -1.52 -7.07
CA ALA A 26 -15.66 -1.50 -7.78
C ALA A 26 -16.67 -0.56 -7.09
N ALA A 27 -17.56 0.07 -7.86
CA ALA A 27 -18.55 1.00 -7.33
C ALA A 27 -19.36 0.35 -6.19
N GLY A 28 -19.53 1.08 -5.08
CA GLY A 28 -20.23 0.57 -3.89
C GLY A 28 -19.42 -0.44 -3.06
N THR A 29 -18.10 -0.49 -3.25
CA THR A 29 -17.16 -1.27 -2.43
C THR A 29 -15.98 -0.41 -2.00
N TRP A 30 -15.32 -0.79 -0.92
CA TRP A 30 -14.28 0.00 -0.26
C TRP A 30 -13.05 -0.84 0.03
N ALA A 31 -11.88 -0.21 0.04
CA ALA A 31 -10.66 -0.86 0.51
C ALA A 31 -10.76 -1.10 2.02
N ILE A 32 -10.55 -2.33 2.46
CA ILE A 32 -10.66 -2.78 3.86
C ILE A 32 -9.35 -3.30 4.43
N GLY A 33 -8.32 -3.41 3.60
CA GLY A 33 -7.06 -4.04 3.96
C GLY A 33 -6.11 -4.02 2.80
N PHE A 34 -4.89 -4.45 3.05
CA PHE A 34 -3.85 -4.48 2.03
C PHE A 34 -2.82 -5.58 2.33
N ARG A 35 -1.99 -5.85 1.33
CA ARG A 35 -0.66 -6.40 1.50
C ARG A 35 0.30 -5.64 0.61
N GLN A 36 1.58 -5.70 0.95
CA GLN A 36 2.63 -5.05 0.20
C GLN A 36 3.65 -6.04 -0.31
N ARG A 37 4.40 -5.64 -1.33
CA ARG A 37 5.51 -6.41 -1.87
C ARG A 37 6.80 -5.64 -1.62
N VAL A 38 7.71 -6.24 -0.88
CA VAL A 38 8.98 -5.64 -0.48
C VAL A 38 10.10 -6.64 -0.73
N GLU A 39 11.22 -6.15 -1.24
CA GLU A 39 12.43 -6.96 -1.40
C GLU A 39 13.06 -7.24 -0.02
N GLN A 40 13.39 -8.51 0.24
CA GLN A 40 14.08 -8.84 1.49
C GLN A 40 15.52 -8.29 1.44
N PRO A 41 16.09 -7.91 2.59
CA PRO A 41 17.50 -7.54 2.64
C PRO A 41 18.34 -8.69 2.05
N CYS A 42 19.10 -8.41 1.00
CA CYS A 42 20.05 -9.37 0.44
C CYS A 42 21.50 -8.91 0.59
N GLY A 43 21.74 -7.78 1.27
CA GLY A 43 23.06 -7.24 1.55
C GLY A 43 23.54 -6.32 0.41
N ASN A 44 24.86 -6.22 0.22
CA ASN A 44 25.45 -5.25 -0.72
C ASN A 44 25.13 -5.49 -2.22
N ASP A 45 24.38 -6.54 -2.55
CA ASP A 45 24.18 -7.02 -3.92
C ASP A 45 22.76 -6.73 -4.48
N CYS A 46 21.87 -6.10 -3.72
CA CYS A 46 20.56 -5.60 -4.20
C CYS A 46 20.09 -4.38 -3.41
N ASP A 47 19.00 -3.77 -3.87
CA ASP A 47 18.31 -2.70 -3.15
C ASP A 47 17.64 -3.30 -1.90
N ASP A 48 18.31 -3.13 -0.76
CA ASP A 48 17.79 -3.57 0.50
C ASP A 48 16.51 -2.77 0.84
N THR A 49 15.35 -3.41 0.66
CA THR A 49 14.07 -3.08 1.30
C THR A 49 13.08 -2.11 0.62
N ALA A 50 13.18 -1.90 -0.70
CA ALA A 50 12.23 -1.05 -1.42
C ALA A 50 10.81 -1.67 -1.58
N LEU A 51 9.78 -0.84 -1.39
CA LEU A 51 8.37 -1.13 -1.68
C LEU A 51 8.15 -1.19 -3.19
N ASN A 52 7.82 -2.37 -3.67
CA ASN A 52 7.66 -2.67 -5.10
C ASN A 52 6.19 -2.67 -5.55
N SER A 53 5.25 -2.96 -4.65
CA SER A 53 3.83 -3.09 -5.00
C SER A 53 2.90 -3.01 -3.79
N LEU A 54 1.65 -2.60 -4.04
CA LEU A 54 0.54 -2.70 -3.10
C LEU A 54 -0.65 -3.41 -3.75
N GLU A 55 -1.27 -4.32 -3.00
CA GLU A 55 -2.57 -4.88 -3.33
C GLU A 55 -3.58 -4.44 -2.26
N LEU A 56 -4.65 -3.76 -2.68
CA LEU A 56 -5.74 -3.38 -1.79
C LEU A 56 -6.89 -4.39 -1.90
N LEU A 57 -7.38 -4.82 -0.74
CA LEU A 57 -8.53 -5.71 -0.64
C LEU A 57 -9.81 -4.89 -0.60
N CYS A 58 -10.73 -5.19 -1.51
CA CYS A 58 -12.01 -4.49 -1.62
C CYS A 58 -13.15 -5.34 -1.03
N ALA A 59 -14.09 -4.71 -0.34
CA ALA A 59 -15.29 -5.37 0.18
C ALA A 59 -16.51 -4.44 0.26
N LYS A 60 -17.70 -5.03 0.36
CA LYS A 60 -18.93 -4.32 0.74
C LYS A 60 -18.95 -3.99 2.23
N LYS A 61 -19.88 -3.13 2.67
CA LYS A 61 -20.04 -2.75 4.09
C LYS A 61 -20.32 -3.92 5.02
N ASP A 62 -20.95 -4.98 4.51
CA ASP A 62 -21.25 -6.21 5.25
C ASP A 62 -20.06 -7.18 5.38
N GLY A 63 -18.88 -6.81 4.85
CA GLY A 63 -17.68 -7.64 4.87
C GLY A 63 -17.53 -8.59 3.68
N THR A 64 -18.49 -8.63 2.75
CA THR A 64 -18.40 -9.47 1.55
C THR A 64 -17.23 -9.01 0.69
N SER A 65 -16.18 -9.84 0.61
CA SER A 65 -14.99 -9.58 -0.19
C SER A 65 -15.33 -9.59 -1.68
N VAL A 66 -14.73 -8.67 -2.42
CA VAL A 66 -14.79 -8.61 -3.89
C VAL A 66 -13.38 -8.61 -4.46
N LYS A 67 -13.25 -8.44 -5.77
CA LYS A 67 -11.95 -8.41 -6.45
C LYS A 67 -11.04 -7.32 -5.87
N SER A 68 -9.83 -7.72 -5.46
CA SER A 68 -8.75 -6.81 -5.05
C SER A 68 -8.22 -5.99 -6.23
N ILE A 69 -7.51 -4.90 -5.93
CA ILE A 69 -6.90 -4.03 -6.91
C ILE A 69 -5.40 -3.89 -6.67
N THR A 70 -4.62 -3.85 -7.75
CA THR A 70 -3.16 -3.77 -7.75
C THR A 70 -2.74 -2.96 -8.99
N PRO A 71 -2.35 -1.69 -8.85
CA PRO A 71 -1.98 -0.84 -9.99
C PRO A 71 -0.79 -1.38 -10.80
N HIS A 72 0.20 -1.95 -10.12
CA HIS A 72 1.36 -2.61 -10.71
C HIS A 72 1.78 -3.76 -9.79
N ALA A 73 2.19 -4.91 -10.33
CA ALA A 73 2.49 -6.11 -9.52
C ALA A 73 3.87 -6.09 -8.82
N GLY A 74 4.69 -5.10 -9.16
CA GLY A 74 6.10 -5.03 -8.78
C GLY A 74 6.95 -6.04 -9.56
N TYR A 75 8.24 -5.76 -9.68
CA TYR A 75 9.17 -6.67 -10.35
C TYR A 75 9.80 -7.65 -9.36
N TRP A 76 10.10 -7.18 -8.14
CA TRP A 76 10.92 -7.90 -7.18
C TRP A 76 10.25 -8.06 -5.80
N GLY A 77 10.90 -8.83 -4.93
CA GLY A 77 10.47 -9.08 -3.56
C GLY A 77 9.30 -10.03 -3.38
N ASP A 78 8.94 -10.20 -2.11
CA ASP A 78 7.89 -11.09 -1.65
C ASP A 78 6.69 -10.32 -1.12
N TRP A 79 5.51 -10.93 -1.26
CA TRP A 79 4.28 -10.39 -0.70
C TRP A 79 4.19 -10.64 0.80
N SER A 80 3.83 -9.61 1.57
CA SER A 80 3.48 -9.73 2.97
C SER A 80 2.21 -10.56 3.16
N ASN A 81 1.95 -10.95 4.42
CA ASN A 81 0.62 -11.38 4.82
C ASN A 81 -0.38 -10.24 4.61
N ILE A 82 -1.63 -10.62 4.35
CA ILE A 82 -2.75 -9.68 4.27
C ILE A 82 -3.11 -9.18 5.66
N VAL A 83 -3.25 -7.87 5.80
CA VAL A 83 -3.81 -7.21 6.99
C VAL A 83 -5.10 -6.49 6.62
N ARG A 84 -6.07 -6.49 7.54
CA ARG A 84 -7.38 -5.88 7.34
C ARG A 84 -7.75 -5.02 8.53
N CYS A 85 -8.50 -3.96 8.26
CA CYS A 85 -9.23 -3.25 9.30
C CYS A 85 -10.13 -4.25 10.05
N PRO A 86 -10.20 -4.16 11.38
CA PRO A 86 -10.99 -5.08 12.17
C PRO A 86 -12.49 -4.87 11.94
N GLY A 87 -13.23 -5.97 11.88
CA GLY A 87 -14.69 -5.97 11.75
C GLY A 87 -15.20 -5.58 10.36
N ASN A 88 -16.52 -5.44 10.27
CA ASN A 88 -17.21 -5.00 9.06
C ASN A 88 -17.47 -3.49 9.10
N ASN A 89 -17.80 -2.90 7.96
CA ASN A 89 -18.03 -1.45 7.81
C ASN A 89 -16.85 -0.60 8.33
N ASN A 90 -15.62 -1.10 8.18
CA ASN A 90 -14.39 -0.46 8.60
C ASN A 90 -13.40 -0.46 7.43
N PHE A 91 -12.97 0.72 6.99
CA PHE A 91 -12.31 0.91 5.70
C PHE A 91 -10.99 1.65 5.87
N LEU A 92 -10.07 1.46 4.91
CA LEU A 92 -8.87 2.29 4.83
C LEU A 92 -9.28 3.75 4.59
N ARG A 93 -8.70 4.68 5.35
CA ARG A 93 -9.02 6.11 5.31
C ARG A 93 -7.79 7.01 5.24
N GLY A 94 -6.61 6.49 5.53
CA GLY A 94 -5.36 7.23 5.41
C GLY A 94 -4.19 6.30 5.18
N VAL A 95 -3.08 6.86 4.71
CA VAL A 95 -1.84 6.15 4.42
C VAL A 95 -0.67 6.97 4.95
N SER A 96 0.37 6.29 5.41
CA SER A 96 1.67 6.87 5.73
C SER A 96 2.74 5.94 5.21
N PHE A 97 3.70 6.50 4.48
CA PHE A 97 4.86 5.76 3.99
C PHE A 97 6.03 5.92 4.96
N LYS A 98 6.86 4.89 5.03
CA LYS A 98 8.18 4.95 5.63
C LYS A 98 9.18 5.11 4.49
N ILE A 99 9.96 6.18 4.53
CA ILE A 99 10.93 6.56 3.51
C ILE A 99 12.28 6.72 4.21
N GLU A 100 13.31 6.07 3.68
CA GLU A 100 14.68 6.29 4.17
C GLU A 100 15.30 7.55 3.54
N SER A 101 16.12 8.24 4.32
CA SER A 101 16.89 9.39 3.81
C SER A 101 17.99 8.92 2.86
N PRO A 102 18.43 9.77 1.91
CA PRO A 102 19.51 9.44 0.99
C PRO A 102 20.76 8.90 1.72
N GLN A 103 21.19 7.69 1.36
CA GLN A 103 22.39 7.04 1.93
C GLN A 103 23.60 7.10 0.99
N GLY A 104 23.41 7.51 -0.27
CA GLY A 104 24.47 7.84 -1.22
C GLY A 104 24.45 7.01 -2.50
N SER A 105 24.65 5.69 -2.44
CA SER A 105 24.62 4.82 -3.63
C SER A 105 23.50 3.79 -3.48
N GLY A 106 22.46 3.89 -4.33
CA GLY A 106 21.26 3.06 -4.33
C GLY A 106 20.00 3.91 -4.58
N ASP A 107 18.80 3.33 -4.41
CA ASP A 107 17.53 4.07 -4.42
C ASP A 107 17.40 4.91 -3.13
N ASP A 108 18.02 6.08 -3.14
CA ASP A 108 18.14 7.02 -2.02
C ASP A 108 16.83 7.70 -1.58
N THR A 109 15.66 7.32 -2.12
CA THR A 109 14.38 8.02 -1.87
C THR A 109 13.14 7.14 -2.11
N ALA A 110 13.26 5.82 -2.00
CA ALA A 110 12.13 4.90 -2.15
C ALA A 110 11.35 4.73 -0.83
N ALA A 111 10.06 4.44 -0.94
CA ALA A 111 9.28 3.97 0.21
C ALA A 111 9.72 2.53 0.54
N ASN A 112 9.86 2.21 1.82
CA ASN A 112 10.25 0.86 2.29
C ASN A 112 9.07 0.11 2.91
N ASP A 113 8.13 0.85 3.50
CA ASP A 113 6.95 0.28 4.16
C ASP A 113 5.79 1.28 4.09
N CYS A 114 4.56 0.79 4.30
CA CYS A 114 3.41 1.65 4.45
C CYS A 114 2.45 1.14 5.53
N GLN A 115 1.87 2.09 6.26
CA GLN A 115 0.79 1.83 7.20
C GLN A 115 -0.48 2.55 6.72
N PHE A 116 -1.63 1.92 6.97
CA PHE A 116 -2.93 2.53 6.71
C PHE A 116 -3.70 2.73 8.01
N SER A 117 -4.48 3.82 8.07
CA SER A 117 -5.45 4.04 9.13
C SER A 117 -6.84 3.59 8.71
N CYS A 118 -7.58 3.03 9.66
CA CYS A 118 -8.95 2.54 9.49
C CYS A 118 -9.98 3.58 9.96
N SER A 119 -11.16 3.58 9.34
CA SER A 119 -12.23 4.53 9.64
C SER A 119 -12.74 4.48 11.10
N GLN A 120 -12.61 3.34 11.78
CA GLN A 120 -13.03 3.13 13.17
C GLN A 120 -11.85 3.05 14.17
N SER A 121 -10.77 3.82 13.95
CA SER A 121 -9.65 4.03 14.91
C SER A 121 -8.71 2.84 15.18
N SER A 122 -8.12 2.28 14.13
CA SER A 122 -6.92 1.44 14.23
C SER A 122 -5.98 1.71 13.07
N ASN A 123 -4.67 1.53 13.27
CA ASN A 123 -3.71 1.48 12.17
C ASN A 123 -3.38 0.02 11.88
N ILE A 124 -3.20 -0.29 10.60
CA ILE A 124 -2.78 -1.60 10.12
C ILE A 124 -1.47 -1.45 9.33
N LEU A 125 -0.54 -2.37 9.57
CA LEU A 125 0.79 -2.39 8.96
C LEU A 125 1.04 -3.79 8.39
N ALA A 126 1.27 -3.87 7.08
CA ALA A 126 1.54 -5.12 6.39
C ALA A 126 3.05 -5.33 6.23
N SER A 127 3.84 -5.23 7.31
CA SER A 127 5.30 -5.28 7.17
C SER A 127 5.80 -6.69 6.91
N ASN A 128 6.75 -6.82 5.99
CA ASN A 128 7.51 -8.03 5.73
C ASN A 128 9.01 -7.76 5.59
N GLY A 129 9.57 -6.76 6.28
CA GLY A 129 11.02 -6.51 6.27
C GLY A 129 11.45 -5.17 5.68
N GLY A 130 10.50 -4.30 5.32
CA GLY A 130 10.77 -2.89 5.01
C GLY A 130 11.45 -2.18 6.19
N ARG A 131 12.60 -1.54 5.96
CA ARG A 131 13.38 -0.86 7.01
C ARG A 131 13.08 0.60 7.20
#